data_AF-A0A378ATW6-F1
#
_entry.id   AF-A0A378ATW6-F1
#
_cell.length_a   1.000
_cell.length_b   1.000
_cell.length_c   1.000
_cell.angle_alpha   90.00
_cell.angle_beta   90.00
_cell.angle_gamma   90.00
#
_symmetry.space_group_name_H-M   'P 1'
#
loop_
_entity.id
_entity.type
_entity.pdbx_description
1 polymer ?
#
loop_
_entity_poly.entity_id
_entity_poly.type
_entity_poly.pdbx_seq_one_letter_code
_entity_poly.pdbx_strand_id
1 'polypeptide(L)' 'MASQLALQLHQVGRNEEALALLFSHLQKDLGAGDGQARKMLQEILAALGTGDALAAKYRRQLYSLLY' A
#
# COMPACT_ATOMS: atom_id res chain seq x y z
N MET A 1 -1.11 14.08 -2.08
CA MET A 1 -2.46 13.79 -2.62
C MET A 1 -2.79 12.29 -2.66
N ALA A 2 -1.87 11.37 -2.96
CA ALA A 2 -2.13 9.93 -2.87
C ALA A 2 -2.53 9.46 -1.45
N SER A 3 -2.02 10.16 -0.43
CA SER A 3 -2.26 9.82 0.97
C SER A 3 -3.69 10.07 1.43
N GLN A 4 -4.29 11.19 1.05
CA GLN A 4 -5.68 11.48 1.40
C GLN A 4 -6.67 10.50 0.74
N LEU A 5 -6.38 10.05 -0.49
CA LEU A 5 -7.21 9.07 -1.20
C LEU A 5 -7.15 7.68 -0.56
N ALA A 6 -5.96 7.23 -0.13
CA ALA A 6 -5.80 5.98 0.59
C ALA A 6 -6.55 5.98 1.92
N LEU A 7 -6.61 7.13 2.60
CA LEU A 7 -7.34 7.31 3.85
C LEU A 7 -8.86 7.28 3.64
N GLN A 8 -9.37 7.89 2.56
CA GLN A 8 -10.78 7.77 2.19
C GLN A 8 -11.14 6.34 1.79
N LEU A 9 -10.33 5.66 0.99
CA LEU A 9 -10.58 4.27 0.59
C LEU A 9 -10.57 3.30 1.79
N HIS A 10 -9.72 3.54 2.78
CA HIS A 10 -9.74 2.80 4.05
C HIS A 10 -11.05 3.02 4.82
N GLN A 11 -11.56 4.25 4.88
CA GLN A 11 -12.86 4.56 5.52
C GLN A 11 -14.04 3.88 4.83
N VAL A 12 -13.96 3.61 3.52
CA VAL A 12 -15.01 2.89 2.76
C VAL A 12 -14.76 1.38 2.71
N GLY A 13 -13.75 0.85 3.41
CA GLY A 13 -13.41 -0.59 3.41
C GLY A 13 -12.77 -1.10 2.11
N ARG A 14 -12.40 -0.21 1.18
CA ARG A 14 -11.77 -0.54 -0.11
C ARG A 14 -10.23 -0.57 0.01
N ASN A 15 -9.76 -1.34 0.99
CA ASN A 15 -8.33 -1.50 1.26
C ASN A 15 -7.58 -2.08 0.06
N GLU A 16 -8.25 -2.95 -0.71
CA GLU A 16 -7.68 -3.60 -1.88
C GLU A 16 -7.26 -2.62 -2.98
N GLU A 17 -8.13 -1.64 -3.28
CA GLU A 17 -7.87 -0.62 -4.29
C GLU A 17 -6.85 0.41 -3.81
N ALA A 18 -6.90 0.79 -2.52
CA ALA A 18 -5.89 1.67 -1.93
C ALA A 18 -4.50 1.04 -2.06
N LEU A 19 -4.36 -0.24 -1.70
CA LEU A 19 -3.12 -0.98 -1.84
C LEU A 19 -2.71 -1.12 -3.30
N ALA A 20 -3.63 -1.46 -4.21
CA ALA A 20 -3.31 -1.61 -5.63
C ALA A 20 -2.81 -0.30 -6.26
N LEU A 21 -3.41 0.84 -5.90
CA LEU A 21 -3.06 2.16 -6.41
C LEU A 21 -1.70 2.63 -5.88
N LEU A 22 -1.47 2.47 -4.56
CA LEU A 22 -0.18 2.76 -3.94
C LEU A 22 0.92 1.86 -4.49
N PHE A 23 0.64 0.57 -4.65
CA PHE A 23 1.59 -0.40 -5.18
C PHE A 23 1.93 -0.14 -6.65
N SER A 24 0.93 0.18 -7.49
CA SER A 24 1.17 0.55 -8.90
C SER A 24 2.01 1.83 -9.04
N HIS A 25 1.87 2.77 -8.12
CA HIS A 25 2.76 3.94 -8.05
C HIS A 25 4.19 3.52 -7.67
N LEU A 26 4.36 2.69 -6.64
CA LEU A 26 5.67 2.20 -6.20
C LEU A 26 6.39 1.35 -7.26
N GLN A 27 5.63 0.60 -8.06
CA GLN A 27 6.18 -0.15 -9.20
C GLN A 27 6.77 0.74 -10.28
N LYS A 28 6.19 1.92 -10.50
CA LYS A 28 6.66 2.88 -11.49
C LYS A 28 7.74 3.80 -10.94
N ASP A 29 7.59 4.19 -9.67
CA ASP A 29 8.48 5.10 -8.97
C ASP A 29 8.54 4.72 -7.48
N LEU A 30 9.62 4.05 -7.12
CA LEU A 30 9.94 3.66 -5.73
C LEU A 30 10.07 4.87 -4.79
N GLY A 31 10.38 6.05 -5.33
CA GLY A 31 10.46 7.33 -4.62
C GLY A 31 9.16 8.14 -4.64
N ALA A 32 8.06 7.59 -5.19
CA ALA A 32 6.81 8.31 -5.37
C ALA A 32 6.34 9.00 -4.08
N GLY A 33 6.23 10.33 -4.14
CA GLY A 33 5.82 11.15 -3.00
C GLY A 33 6.82 11.13 -1.85
N ASP A 34 8.12 11.06 -2.13
CA ASP A 34 9.20 11.07 -1.12
C ASP A 34 9.12 9.87 -0.15
N GLY A 35 8.72 8.71 -0.68
CA GLY A 35 8.47 7.51 0.12
C GLY A 35 7.17 7.53 0.93
N GLN A 36 6.33 8.56 0.83
CA GLN A 36 5.01 8.57 1.46
C GLN A 36 4.13 7.41 0.97
N ALA A 37 4.16 7.07 -0.32
CA ALA A 37 3.36 5.98 -0.85
C ALA A 37 3.73 4.64 -0.20
N ARG A 38 5.04 4.39 -0.03
CA ARG A 38 5.56 3.19 0.64
C ARG A 38 5.21 3.16 2.12
N LYS A 39 5.31 4.32 2.79
CA LYS A 39 4.96 4.44 4.21
C LYS A 39 3.48 4.13 4.43
N MET A 40 2.62 4.70 3.59
CA MET A 40 1.17 4.51 3.70
C MET A 40 0.74 3.08 3.36
N LEU A 41 1.37 2.45 2.36
CA LEU A 41 1.17 1.03 2.09
C LEU A 41 1.52 0.19 3.33
N GLN A 42 2.66 0.44 3.97
CA GLN A 42 3.06 -0.26 5.20
C GLN A 42 2.08 -0.01 6.37
N GLU A 43 1.58 1.21 6.54
CA GLU A 43 0.58 1.53 7.56
C GLU A 43 -0.72 0.75 7.34
N ILE A 44 -1.21 0.67 6.10
CA ILE A 44 -2.41 -0.11 5.77
C ILE A 44 -2.15 -1.61 5.99
N LEU A 45 -0.99 -2.12 5.58
CA LEU A 45 -0.60 -3.52 5.80
C LEU A 45 -0.44 -3.86 7.29
N ALA A 46 -0.08 -2.89 8.13
CA ALA A 46 -0.03 -3.04 9.58
C ALA A 46 -1.44 -3.03 10.18
N ALA A 47 -2.32 -2.13 9.71
CA ALA A 47 -3.72 -2.04 10.14
C ALA A 47 -4.55 -3.28 9.78
N LEU A 48 -4.30 -3.90 8.62
CA LEU A 48 -4.92 -5.16 8.20
C LEU A 48 -4.42 -6.38 8.99
N GLY A 49 -3.27 -6.27 9.67
CA GLY A 49 -2.68 -7.36 10.42
C GLY A 49 -2.10 -8.49 9.57
N THR A 50 -1.58 -9.52 10.23
CA THR A 50 -0.94 -10.68 9.58
C THR A 50 -1.92 -11.76 9.14
N GLY A 51 -3.17 -11.72 9.63
CA GLY A 51 -4.24 -12.66 9.27
C GLY A 51 -4.91 -12.37 7.92
N ASP A 52 -4.63 -11.21 7.32
CA ASP A 52 -5.23 -10.81 6.06
C ASP A 52 -4.42 -11.31 4.84
N ALA A 53 -5.09 -12.03 3.94
CA ALA A 53 -4.47 -12.64 2.76
C ALA A 53 -3.93 -11.60 1.76
N LEU A 54 -4.59 -10.44 1.65
CA LEU A 54 -4.11 -9.33 0.82
C LEU A 54 -2.84 -8.74 1.41
N ALA A 55 -2.82 -8.53 2.73
CA ALA A 55 -1.64 -8.00 3.38
C ALA A 55 -0.42 -8.92 3.20
N ALA A 56 -0.61 -10.24 3.28
CA ALA A 56 0.43 -11.21 2.99
C ALA A 56 0.92 -11.16 1.53
N LYS A 57 0.00 -11.05 0.57
CA LYS A 57 0.32 -10.94 -0.87
C LYS A 57 1.15 -9.69 -1.17
N TYR A 58 0.69 -8.52 -0.73
CA TYR A 58 1.37 -7.25 -0.98
C TYR A 58 2.72 -7.14 -0.25
N ARG A 59 2.88 -7.70 0.96
CA ARG A 59 4.20 -7.80 1.60
C ARG A 59 5.19 -8.55 0.72
N ARG A 60 4.81 -9.71 0.19
CA ARG A 60 5.68 -10.50 -0.70
C ARG A 60 6.06 -9.70 -1.95
N GLN A 61 5.07 -9.07 -2.59
CA GLN A 61 5.32 -8.26 -3.79
C GLN A 61 6.21 -7.04 -3.51
N LEU A 62 6.07 -6.38 -2.35
CA LEU A 62 6.93 -5.28 -1.94
C LEU A 62 8.37 -5.75 -1.71
N TYR A 63 8.57 -6.90 -1.06
CA TYR A 63 9.89 -7.50 -0.89
C TYR A 63 10.53 -7.84 -2.24
N SER A 64 9.78 -8.40 -3.19
CA SER A 64 10.26 -8.65 -4.55
C SER A 64 10.55 -7.40 -5.35
N LEU A 65 10.06 -6.22 -4.94
CA LEU A 65 10.38 -4.95 -5.59
C LEU A 65 11.65 -4.30 -5.02
N LEU A 66 12.02 -4.68 -3.80
CA LEU A 66 13.17 -4.15 -3.06
C LEU A 66 14.45 -4.96 -3.29
N TYR A 67 14.33 -6.16 -3.87
CA TYR A 67 15.41 -7.11 -4.12
C TYR A 67 15.53 -7.35 -5.61
#